data_AF-A0A9K3LVX9-F1
#
_entry.id   AF-A0A9K3LVX9-F1
#
_cell.length_a   1.000
_cell.length_b   1.000
_cell.length_c   1.000
_cell.angle_alpha   90.00
_cell.angle_beta   90.00
_cell.angle_gamma   90.00
#
_symmetry.space_group_name_H-M   'P 1'
#
loop_
_entity.id
_entity.type
_entity.pdbx_description
1 polymer ?
#
loop_
_entity_poly.entity_id
_entity_poly.type
_entity_poly.pdbx_seq_one_letter_code
_entity_poly.pdbx_strand_id
1 'polypeptide(L)'
;MKSSFAKASRSLIAYAWVLVYLSQTSHAQQELASWQTCSTLLAPNGDSWAVYAARPFKAEEIVELTPFFIPLRLEETQHSVLDNYVFGFRRDDKVFNVVLLGNGAFYNHNAQPNLKYVQVIKPGDTDDIPHMVGFRAIRDIAAGEQLYVSYGQDTGWFEKRGISDKSPTDEKIDPAMLPLYKNKYCSAAYAGVGLPTWKGKILPILDAVKDQLSTTLPPVAWMDLTRLAPFDAGLSDARAKVNVQKGDHIEQSLGLVLSRNRVRGTPLGPIAFYWENLKIDHHQHLINLRDNAKLILQYQGHDTEWQAVDRFVGYSEITILPISGSIGMVRRVGNEDYNCKLIIRSNKNHNTNVGVTLELVATRDIAAGEVLRLNIAPSEFREEYELLHEEMEASGQPHHPSIFDAIHSEEL
;
A
#
# COMPACT_ATOMS: atom_id res chain seq x y z
N MET A 1 -58.71 15.64 -9.65
CA MET A 1 -58.32 15.67 -8.22
C MET A 1 -57.79 14.34 -7.65
N LYS A 2 -57.83 13.19 -8.34
CA LYS A 2 -57.35 11.89 -7.79
C LYS A 2 -55.87 11.53 -8.05
N SER A 3 -55.11 12.30 -8.87
CA SER A 3 -53.71 11.96 -9.21
C SER A 3 -52.64 12.63 -8.33
N SER A 4 -53.00 13.59 -7.47
CA SER A 4 -52.04 14.33 -6.64
C SER A 4 -51.69 13.63 -5.32
N PHE A 5 -52.52 12.68 -4.86
CA PHE A 5 -52.30 11.99 -3.58
C PHE A 5 -51.29 10.84 -3.66
N ALA A 6 -51.09 10.23 -4.84
CA ALA A 6 -50.18 9.08 -5.02
C ALA A 6 -48.68 9.46 -5.08
N LYS A 7 -48.33 10.71 -5.39
CA LYS A 7 -46.94 11.18 -5.38
C LYS A 7 -46.43 11.54 -3.98
N ALA A 8 -47.31 11.99 -3.09
CA ALA A 8 -46.94 12.35 -1.72
C ALA A 8 -46.61 11.12 -0.85
N SER A 9 -47.31 10.00 -1.02
CA SER A 9 -47.07 8.79 -0.20
C SER A 9 -45.75 8.07 -0.53
N ARG A 10 -45.28 8.12 -1.78
CA ARG A 10 -44.00 7.52 -2.18
C ARG A 10 -42.79 8.29 -1.64
N SER A 11 -42.87 9.61 -1.50
CA SER A 11 -41.79 10.41 -0.89
C SER A 11 -41.69 10.18 0.62
N LEU A 12 -42.82 10.03 1.31
CA LEU A 12 -42.84 9.77 2.77
C LEU A 12 -42.29 8.39 3.12
N ILE A 13 -42.54 7.37 2.30
CA ILE A 13 -41.98 6.03 2.51
C ILE A 13 -40.47 6.01 2.25
N ALA A 14 -39.98 6.72 1.23
CA ALA A 14 -38.53 6.83 0.97
C ALA A 14 -37.79 7.55 2.13
N TYR A 15 -38.37 8.60 2.70
CA TYR A 15 -37.80 9.28 3.88
C TYR A 15 -37.81 8.41 5.14
N ALA A 16 -38.85 7.59 5.34
CA ALA A 16 -38.92 6.67 6.47
C ALA A 16 -37.85 5.56 6.39
N TRP A 17 -37.55 5.05 5.18
CA TRP A 17 -36.46 4.07 4.99
C TRP A 17 -35.06 4.67 5.22
N VAL A 18 -34.82 5.92 4.81
CA VAL A 18 -33.56 6.62 5.11
C VAL A 18 -33.39 6.84 6.61
N LEU A 19 -34.46 7.21 7.32
CA LEU A 19 -34.42 7.40 8.78
C LEU A 19 -34.26 6.09 9.57
N VAL A 20 -34.81 4.97 9.09
CA VAL A 20 -34.61 3.65 9.71
C VAL A 20 -33.21 3.10 9.45
N TYR A 21 -32.62 3.37 8.28
CA TYR A 21 -31.22 3.00 8.01
C TYR A 21 -30.24 3.84 8.86
N LEU A 22 -30.60 5.10 9.15
CA LEU A 22 -29.84 5.97 10.04
C LEU A 22 -30.04 5.66 11.54
N SER A 23 -31.15 5.04 11.96
CA SER A 23 -31.42 4.75 13.38
C SER A 23 -30.85 3.42 13.90
N GLN A 24 -30.58 2.46 13.01
CA GLN A 24 -30.01 1.15 13.41
C GLN A 24 -28.48 1.16 13.60
N THR A 25 -27.81 2.29 13.40
CA THR A 25 -26.35 2.44 13.59
C THR A 25 -26.00 3.28 14.83
N SER A 26 -26.89 3.36 15.83
CA SER A 26 -26.62 4.02 17.12
C SER A 26 -25.82 3.16 18.10
N HIS A 27 -24.93 2.29 17.61
CA HIS A 27 -23.78 1.92 18.42
C HIS A 27 -22.98 3.20 18.59
N ALA A 28 -22.81 3.65 19.83
CA ALA A 28 -22.00 4.82 20.16
C ALA A 28 -20.66 4.67 19.43
N GLN A 29 -20.49 5.39 18.32
CA GLN A 29 -19.25 5.39 17.57
C GLN A 29 -18.23 6.01 18.51
N GLN A 30 -17.44 5.16 19.14
CA GLN A 30 -16.31 5.60 19.94
C GLN A 30 -15.47 6.50 19.03
N GLU A 31 -15.27 7.73 19.48
CA GLU A 31 -14.47 8.69 18.74
C GLU A 31 -13.07 8.10 18.57
N LEU A 32 -12.70 7.86 17.31
CA LEU A 32 -11.42 7.26 16.97
C LEU A 32 -10.30 8.25 17.25
N ALA A 33 -9.21 7.80 17.87
CA ALA A 33 -8.00 8.60 17.99
C ALA A 33 -7.42 8.92 16.61
N SER A 34 -6.68 10.02 16.48
CA SER A 34 -6.14 10.49 15.20
C SER A 34 -5.36 9.41 14.43
N TRP A 35 -4.53 8.61 15.12
CA TRP A 35 -3.75 7.50 14.52
C TRP A 35 -4.61 6.34 14.01
N GLN A 36 -5.81 6.16 14.56
CA GLN A 36 -6.75 5.12 14.12
C GLN A 36 -7.44 5.51 12.81
N THR A 37 -7.35 6.79 12.42
CA THR A 37 -7.89 7.30 11.15
C THR A 37 -6.79 7.38 10.09
N CYS A 38 -7.16 7.14 8.84
CA CYS A 38 -6.28 7.30 7.68
C CYS A 38 -5.79 8.75 7.48
N SER A 39 -4.52 8.90 7.11
CA SER A 39 -3.96 10.16 6.56
C SER A 39 -4.13 10.22 5.03
N THR A 40 -4.03 9.07 4.37
CA THR A 40 -4.22 8.89 2.92
C THR A 40 -5.17 7.71 2.68
N LEU A 41 -5.79 7.66 1.51
CA LEU A 41 -6.59 6.51 1.07
C LEU A 41 -6.30 6.18 -0.39
N LEU A 42 -6.21 4.89 -0.71
CA LEU A 42 -6.10 4.38 -2.07
C LEU A 42 -7.51 4.08 -2.57
N ALA A 43 -7.96 4.78 -3.62
CA ALA A 43 -9.31 4.63 -4.15
C ALA A 43 -9.31 4.59 -5.68
N PRO A 44 -10.35 4.00 -6.29
CA PRO A 44 -10.54 4.05 -7.73
C PRO A 44 -10.64 5.49 -8.26
N ASN A 45 -10.03 5.73 -9.41
CA ASN A 45 -10.02 6.99 -10.11
C ASN A 45 -10.35 6.78 -11.60
N GLY A 46 -11.65 6.82 -11.93
CA GLY A 46 -12.14 6.41 -13.25
C GLY A 46 -11.70 4.98 -13.56
N ASP A 47 -10.85 4.85 -14.57
CA ASP A 47 -10.29 3.58 -15.02
C ASP A 47 -9.01 3.17 -14.28
N SER A 48 -8.52 4.00 -13.35
CA SER A 48 -7.29 3.77 -12.59
C SER A 48 -7.51 3.71 -11.07
N TRP A 49 -6.40 3.78 -10.32
CA TRP A 49 -6.31 3.85 -8.88
C TRP A 49 -5.47 5.08 -8.56
N ALA A 50 -5.79 5.75 -7.46
CA ALA A 50 -5.10 6.94 -7.04
C ALA A 50 -5.08 7.05 -5.52
N VAL A 51 -4.07 7.74 -5.02
CA VAL A 51 -3.96 8.06 -3.61
C VAL A 51 -4.52 9.45 -3.37
N TYR A 52 -5.41 9.58 -2.41
CA TYR A 52 -6.03 10.85 -2.01
C TYR A 52 -5.69 11.21 -0.57
N ALA A 53 -5.62 12.50 -0.29
CA ALA A 53 -5.49 13.03 1.06
C ALA A 53 -6.77 12.78 1.86
N ALA A 54 -6.72 12.03 2.96
CA ALA A 54 -7.89 11.79 3.83
C ALA A 54 -8.09 12.90 4.89
N ARG A 55 -7.18 13.86 4.91
CA ARG A 55 -7.10 15.03 5.79
C ARG A 55 -6.28 16.14 5.10
N PRO A 56 -6.28 17.39 5.61
CA PRO A 56 -5.33 18.38 5.13
C PRO A 56 -3.90 18.04 5.56
N PHE A 57 -2.93 18.45 4.74
CA PHE A 57 -1.49 18.45 5.04
C PHE A 57 -0.92 19.86 4.87
N LYS A 58 0.09 20.19 5.67
CA LYS A 58 0.85 21.44 5.53
C LYS A 58 2.02 21.26 4.57
N ALA A 59 2.44 22.36 3.95
CA ALA A 59 3.69 22.36 3.18
C ALA A 59 4.85 21.80 4.01
N GLU A 60 5.68 20.97 3.39
CA GLU A 60 6.82 20.26 3.97
C GLU A 60 6.48 19.18 5.02
N GLU A 61 5.19 18.94 5.31
CA GLU A 61 4.75 17.83 6.15
C GLU A 61 4.99 16.49 5.43
N ILE A 62 5.54 15.51 6.14
CA ILE A 62 5.63 14.12 5.70
C ILE A 62 4.22 13.55 5.62
N VAL A 63 3.84 13.19 4.40
CA VAL A 63 2.54 12.61 4.07
C VAL A 63 2.55 11.12 4.38
N GLU A 64 3.64 10.44 4.02
CA GLU A 64 3.83 9.02 4.26
C GLU A 64 5.34 8.74 4.38
N LEU A 65 5.75 8.03 5.43
CA LEU A 65 6.93 7.19 5.35
C LEU A 65 6.45 5.81 4.94
N THR A 66 7.04 5.26 3.89
CA THR A 66 6.65 3.97 3.35
C THR A 66 6.81 2.93 4.46
N PRO A 67 5.76 2.15 4.79
CA PRO A 67 5.78 1.25 5.94
C PRO A 67 6.80 0.11 5.76
N PHE A 68 7.12 -0.23 4.51
CA PHE A 68 8.16 -1.17 4.15
C PHE A 68 8.62 -0.95 2.71
N PHE A 69 9.90 -1.13 2.42
CA PHE A 69 10.45 -1.03 1.08
C PHE A 69 11.55 -2.06 0.83
N ILE A 70 11.73 -2.45 -0.44
CA ILE A 70 12.74 -3.41 -0.85
C ILE A 70 13.57 -2.80 -1.98
N PRO A 71 14.85 -2.51 -1.75
CA PRO A 71 15.80 -2.22 -2.82
C PRO A 71 16.03 -3.48 -3.67
N LEU A 72 16.05 -3.29 -4.98
CA LEU A 72 16.30 -4.30 -6.00
C LEU A 72 17.32 -3.75 -7.00
N ARG A 73 18.10 -4.65 -7.57
CA ARG A 73 19.00 -4.30 -8.68
C ARG A 73 18.17 -3.93 -9.91
N LEU A 74 18.74 -3.10 -10.77
CA LEU A 74 18.00 -2.60 -11.93
C LEU A 74 17.52 -3.76 -12.84
N GLU A 75 18.36 -4.77 -13.05
CA GLU A 75 18.04 -5.94 -13.86
C GLU A 75 16.89 -6.80 -13.31
N GLU A 76 16.59 -6.70 -12.01
CA GLU A 76 15.53 -7.49 -11.34
C GLU A 76 14.14 -6.91 -11.63
N THR A 77 14.04 -5.61 -11.90
CA THR A 77 12.76 -4.94 -12.16
C THR A 77 12.56 -4.62 -13.65
N GLN A 78 13.65 -4.43 -14.40
CA GLN A 78 13.60 -4.15 -15.83
C GLN A 78 12.81 -5.22 -16.59
N HIS A 79 12.12 -4.79 -17.65
CA HIS A 79 11.35 -5.70 -18.52
C HIS A 79 10.25 -6.47 -17.77
N SER A 80 9.70 -5.87 -16.71
CA SER A 80 8.57 -6.39 -15.93
C SER A 80 7.59 -5.27 -15.58
N VAL A 81 6.38 -5.63 -15.13
CA VAL A 81 5.42 -4.65 -14.62
C VAL A 81 5.99 -3.82 -13.46
N LEU A 82 6.93 -4.34 -12.67
CA LEU A 82 7.53 -3.60 -11.55
C LEU A 82 8.21 -2.31 -12.01
N ASP A 83 8.70 -2.23 -13.24
CA ASP A 83 9.37 -1.05 -13.77
C ASP A 83 8.47 0.21 -13.81
N ASN A 84 7.15 0.05 -13.64
CA ASN A 84 6.18 1.14 -13.53
C ASN A 84 5.88 1.58 -12.09
N TYR A 85 6.37 0.84 -11.10
CA TYR A 85 5.99 1.00 -9.69
C TYR A 85 7.19 1.15 -8.75
N VAL A 86 8.40 1.29 -9.32
CA VAL A 86 9.65 1.47 -8.57
C VAL A 86 10.13 2.92 -8.59
N PHE A 87 10.86 3.28 -7.55
CA PHE A 87 11.55 4.57 -7.43
C PHE A 87 13.07 4.38 -7.45
N GLY A 88 13.81 5.42 -7.77
CA GLY A 88 15.27 5.39 -7.65
C GLY A 88 15.70 5.48 -6.19
N PHE A 89 16.46 4.51 -5.71
CA PHE A 89 17.00 4.48 -4.35
C PHE A 89 18.52 4.48 -4.39
N ARG A 90 19.14 5.32 -3.57
CA ARG A 90 20.61 5.37 -3.48
C ARG A 90 21.04 4.91 -2.11
N ARG A 91 21.97 3.96 -2.07
CA ARG A 91 22.63 3.51 -0.83
C ARG A 91 24.10 3.40 -1.17
N ASP A 92 24.91 4.17 -0.44
CA ASP A 92 26.33 4.39 -0.75
C ASP A 92 26.51 4.91 -2.20
N ASP A 93 27.50 4.37 -2.92
CA ASP A 93 27.76 4.68 -4.32
C ASP A 93 26.87 3.91 -5.30
N LYS A 94 25.94 3.07 -4.81
CA LYS A 94 25.08 2.21 -5.64
C LYS A 94 23.69 2.81 -5.84
N VAL A 95 23.13 2.55 -7.01
CA VAL A 95 21.76 2.94 -7.37
C VAL A 95 20.94 1.66 -7.54
N PHE A 96 19.78 1.64 -6.90
CA PHE A 96 18.81 0.57 -6.90
C PHE A 96 17.48 1.10 -7.44
N ASN A 97 16.65 0.19 -7.92
CA ASN A 97 15.22 0.42 -7.96
C ASN A 97 14.64 0.00 -6.61
N VAL A 98 13.64 0.71 -6.08
CA VAL A 98 13.01 0.36 -4.82
C VAL A 98 11.52 0.13 -5.01
N VAL A 99 11.06 -1.02 -4.54
CA VAL A 99 9.65 -1.36 -4.42
C VAL A 99 9.14 -0.79 -3.10
N LEU A 100 8.12 0.07 -3.17
CA LEU A 100 7.50 0.70 -2.01
C LEU A 100 6.16 0.01 -1.69
N LEU A 101 5.99 -0.53 -0.48
CA LEU A 101 4.69 -0.99 0.01
C LEU A 101 3.88 0.21 0.54
N GLY A 102 2.73 -0.01 1.19
CA GLY A 102 1.85 1.10 1.59
C GLY A 102 1.20 1.75 0.37
N ASN A 103 1.10 3.07 0.33
CA ASN A 103 0.56 3.75 -0.86
C ASN A 103 1.66 4.27 -1.80
N GLY A 104 2.93 4.09 -1.43
CA GLY A 104 4.08 4.67 -2.13
C GLY A 104 4.17 4.36 -3.62
N ALA A 105 3.80 3.14 -4.02
CA ALA A 105 3.82 2.71 -5.42
C ALA A 105 2.70 3.32 -6.29
N PHE A 106 1.69 3.98 -5.70
CA PHE A 106 0.47 4.40 -6.42
C PHE A 106 0.23 5.91 -6.47
N TYR A 107 1.23 6.71 -6.08
CA TYR A 107 1.18 8.14 -6.35
C TYR A 107 1.33 8.38 -7.85
N ASN A 108 0.27 8.90 -8.48
CA ASN A 108 0.26 9.15 -9.92
C ASN A 108 1.20 10.29 -10.31
N HIS A 109 1.54 10.35 -11.60
CA HIS A 109 2.32 11.44 -12.15
C HIS A 109 1.51 12.73 -12.31
N ASN A 110 2.14 13.87 -11.99
CA ASN A 110 1.76 15.19 -12.49
C ASN A 110 3.01 16.06 -12.69
N ALA A 111 3.04 16.90 -13.73
CA ALA A 111 4.12 17.87 -13.96
C ALA A 111 4.13 19.00 -12.92
N GLN A 112 3.00 19.25 -12.26
CA GLN A 112 2.86 20.12 -11.10
C GLN A 112 2.49 19.27 -9.87
N PRO A 113 3.43 18.41 -9.39
CA PRO A 113 3.12 17.50 -8.28
C PRO A 113 2.86 18.29 -7.00
N ASN A 114 2.13 17.69 -6.06
CA ASN A 114 1.96 18.23 -4.72
C ASN A 114 2.77 17.47 -3.66
N LEU A 115 3.42 16.37 -4.05
CA LEU A 115 4.38 15.61 -3.25
C LEU A 115 5.78 15.62 -3.85
N LYS A 116 6.77 15.46 -2.97
CA LYS A 116 8.16 15.17 -3.30
C LYS A 116 8.57 13.86 -2.66
N TYR A 117 9.13 12.95 -3.47
CA TYR A 117 9.78 11.75 -2.98
C TYR A 117 11.04 12.12 -2.18
N VAL A 118 11.18 11.52 -1.00
CA VAL A 118 12.29 11.77 -0.07
C VAL A 118 12.91 10.46 0.39
N GLN A 119 14.22 10.54 0.65
CA GLN A 119 15.01 9.44 1.19
C GLN A 119 15.85 9.99 2.35
N VAL A 120 15.88 9.25 3.45
CA VAL A 120 16.85 9.45 4.53
C VAL A 120 17.77 8.25 4.46
N ILE A 121 19.01 8.49 4.04
CA ILE A 121 20.03 7.48 3.83
C ILE A 121 21.15 7.75 4.83
N LYS A 122 21.65 6.67 5.45
CA LYS A 122 22.75 6.70 6.42
C LYS A 122 24.04 7.14 5.69
N PRO A 123 24.74 8.21 6.13
CA PRO A 123 26.08 8.49 5.66
C PRO A 123 27.12 7.72 6.52
N GLY A 124 27.73 6.66 5.98
CA GLY A 124 28.83 5.93 6.63
C GLY A 124 28.40 4.95 7.75
N ASP A 125 29.35 4.50 8.58
CA ASP A 125 29.18 3.42 9.58
C ASP A 125 28.57 3.84 10.94
N THR A 126 27.53 4.69 10.97
CA THR A 126 26.81 4.98 12.24
C THR A 126 25.56 4.13 12.38
N ASP A 127 25.50 3.23 13.35
CA ASP A 127 24.46 2.19 13.50
C ASP A 127 23.04 2.69 13.86
N ASP A 128 22.85 4.00 14.03
CA ASP A 128 21.63 4.51 14.67
C ASP A 128 20.54 5.01 13.72
N ILE A 129 20.79 5.11 12.41
CA ILE A 129 19.83 5.69 11.44
C ILE A 129 19.26 4.62 10.50
N PRO A 130 17.95 4.28 10.61
CA PRO A 130 17.31 3.43 9.63
C PRO A 130 17.17 4.19 8.29
N HIS A 131 17.32 3.46 7.19
CA HIS A 131 16.94 3.97 5.88
C HIS A 131 15.44 4.20 5.85
N MET A 132 15.04 5.37 5.37
CA MET A 132 13.64 5.72 5.22
C MET A 132 13.41 6.25 3.82
N VAL A 133 12.27 5.88 3.26
CA VAL A 133 11.77 6.41 2.00
C VAL A 133 10.33 6.83 2.20
N GLY A 134 9.91 7.86 1.48
CA GLY A 134 8.56 8.38 1.65
C GLY A 134 8.30 9.62 0.84
N PHE A 135 7.28 10.35 1.25
CA PHE A 135 6.74 11.48 0.52
C PHE A 135 6.43 12.63 1.47
N ARG A 136 6.84 13.83 1.07
CA ARG A 136 6.50 15.07 1.76
C ARG A 136 5.67 15.98 0.86
N ALA A 137 4.77 16.74 1.45
CA ALA A 137 4.02 17.77 0.76
C ALA A 137 4.95 18.92 0.36
N ILE A 138 4.79 19.47 -0.85
CA ILE A 138 5.55 20.67 -1.28
C ILE A 138 4.75 21.97 -1.17
N ARG A 139 3.46 21.84 -0.87
CA ARG A 139 2.50 22.93 -0.61
C ARG A 139 1.47 22.44 0.40
N ASP A 140 0.62 23.33 0.90
CA ASP A 140 -0.58 22.90 1.62
C ASP A 140 -1.47 22.07 0.69
N ILE A 141 -2.02 20.96 1.22
CA ILE A 141 -2.90 20.03 0.50
C ILE A 141 -4.21 19.93 1.27
N ALA A 142 -5.34 20.16 0.61
CA ALA A 142 -6.65 19.98 1.20
C ALA A 142 -7.08 18.51 1.23
N ALA A 143 -7.94 18.17 2.18
CA ALA A 143 -8.55 16.85 2.22
C ALA A 143 -9.37 16.58 0.94
N GLY A 144 -9.24 15.38 0.39
CA GLY A 144 -9.86 14.96 -0.87
C GLY A 144 -9.04 15.24 -2.12
N GLU A 145 -7.97 16.05 -2.06
CA GLU A 145 -7.05 16.23 -3.20
C GLU A 145 -6.33 14.90 -3.53
N GLN A 146 -6.17 14.62 -4.82
CA GLN A 146 -5.28 13.54 -5.27
C GLN A 146 -3.82 13.92 -4.99
N LEU A 147 -3.03 12.93 -4.62
CA LEU A 147 -1.63 13.06 -4.27
C LEU A 147 -0.77 12.63 -5.47
N TYR A 148 0.06 13.54 -5.95
CA TYR A 148 0.85 13.39 -7.16
C TYR A 148 2.35 13.57 -6.90
N VAL A 149 3.14 12.80 -7.62
CA VAL A 149 4.60 12.93 -7.69
C VAL A 149 5.05 13.24 -9.11
N SER A 150 6.28 13.69 -9.29
CA SER A 150 6.90 13.72 -10.61
C SER A 150 7.64 12.41 -10.86
N TYR A 151 7.40 11.75 -11.99
CA TYR A 151 8.17 10.58 -12.43
C TYR A 151 9.54 11.00 -13.04
N GLY A 152 9.81 12.31 -13.05
CA GLY A 152 11.02 12.92 -13.58
C GLY A 152 10.88 13.28 -15.06
N GLN A 153 11.17 14.54 -15.39
CA GLN A 153 11.35 14.95 -16.80
C GLN A 153 12.73 14.50 -17.31
N ASP A 154 13.75 14.45 -16.44
CA ASP A 154 15.14 14.15 -16.80
C ASP A 154 15.45 12.65 -16.99
N THR A 155 14.54 11.76 -16.55
CA THR A 155 14.74 10.30 -16.66
C THR A 155 14.46 9.78 -18.07
N GLY A 156 13.82 10.61 -18.90
CA GLY A 156 13.26 10.21 -20.20
C GLY A 156 12.18 9.13 -20.06
N TRP A 157 11.54 8.98 -18.89
CA TRP A 157 10.59 7.88 -18.64
C TRP A 157 9.48 7.84 -19.70
N PHE A 158 8.86 8.98 -19.99
CA PHE A 158 7.82 9.12 -21.03
C PHE A 158 8.38 8.93 -22.45
N GLU A 159 9.52 9.58 -22.75
CA GLU A 159 10.16 9.55 -24.07
C GLU A 159 10.59 8.14 -24.47
N LYS A 160 11.30 7.42 -23.58
CA LYS A 160 11.77 6.04 -23.79
C LYS A 160 10.63 5.06 -24.07
N ARG A 161 9.41 5.41 -23.64
CA ARG A 161 8.20 4.58 -23.77
C ARG A 161 7.31 5.03 -24.92
N GLY A 162 7.65 6.12 -25.62
CA GLY A 162 6.82 6.70 -26.67
C GLY A 162 5.46 7.21 -26.16
N ILE A 163 5.37 7.54 -24.87
CA ILE A 163 4.15 8.03 -24.22
C ILE A 163 4.26 9.54 -24.08
N SER A 164 3.21 10.28 -24.42
CA SER A 164 3.15 11.72 -24.13
C SER A 164 3.00 11.95 -22.63
N ASP A 165 3.82 12.81 -22.04
CA ASP A 165 3.58 13.33 -20.69
C ASP A 165 2.23 14.08 -20.68
N LYS A 166 1.22 13.45 -20.10
CA LYS A 166 -0.10 14.02 -19.88
C LYS A 166 -0.28 14.18 -18.40
N SER A 167 -0.10 15.41 -17.92
CA SER A 167 -0.49 15.74 -16.56
C SER A 167 -2.02 15.72 -16.46
N PRO A 168 -2.61 14.92 -15.56
CA PRO A 168 -4.03 14.97 -15.32
C PRO A 168 -4.42 16.34 -14.76
N THR A 169 -5.68 16.73 -14.94
CA THR A 169 -6.25 17.87 -14.23
C THR A 169 -6.23 17.60 -12.72
N ASP A 170 -6.23 18.65 -11.89
CA ASP A 170 -6.30 18.55 -10.42
C ASP A 170 -7.59 17.84 -9.96
N GLU A 171 -7.55 16.52 -9.96
CA GLU A 171 -8.63 15.64 -9.53
C GLU A 171 -8.72 15.63 -8.00
N LYS A 172 -9.96 15.69 -7.52
CA LYS A 172 -10.28 15.68 -6.10
C LYS A 172 -11.59 14.95 -5.86
N ILE A 173 -11.69 14.29 -4.72
CA ILE A 173 -12.94 13.78 -4.19
C ILE A 173 -13.78 14.99 -3.76
N ASP A 174 -15.06 15.01 -4.15
CA ASP A 174 -16.01 15.99 -3.64
C ASP A 174 -16.00 15.97 -2.10
N PRO A 175 -15.80 17.10 -1.40
CA PRO A 175 -15.80 17.15 0.06
C PRO A 175 -17.02 16.50 0.71
N ALA A 176 -18.20 16.56 0.08
CA ALA A 176 -19.41 15.89 0.57
C ALA A 176 -19.34 14.36 0.48
N MET A 177 -18.53 13.82 -0.44
CA MET A 177 -18.32 12.39 -0.65
C MET A 177 -17.12 11.84 0.14
N LEU A 178 -16.22 12.69 0.63
CA LEU A 178 -15.03 12.27 1.36
C LEU A 178 -15.33 11.35 2.56
N PRO A 179 -16.36 11.57 3.40
CA PRO A 179 -16.70 10.64 4.48
C PRO A 179 -17.03 9.23 3.98
N LEU A 180 -17.73 9.12 2.84
CA LEU A 180 -18.06 7.83 2.22
C LEU A 180 -16.80 7.13 1.71
N TYR A 181 -15.89 7.86 1.05
CA TYR A 181 -14.61 7.32 0.60
C TYR A 181 -13.75 6.86 1.77
N LYS A 182 -13.70 7.64 2.86
CA LYS A 182 -12.96 7.25 4.07
C LYS A 182 -13.54 5.98 4.68
N ASN A 183 -14.86 5.88 4.80
CA ASN A 183 -15.50 4.67 5.32
C ASN A 183 -15.23 3.43 4.47
N LYS A 184 -15.11 3.59 3.15
CA LYS A 184 -14.93 2.47 2.21
C LYS A 184 -13.47 2.06 2.00
N TYR A 185 -12.56 3.03 1.93
CA TYR A 185 -11.19 2.82 1.44
C TYR A 185 -10.11 3.10 2.48
N CYS A 186 -10.45 3.65 3.65
CA CYS A 186 -9.46 3.74 4.71
C CYS A 186 -9.23 2.35 5.28
N SER A 187 -7.99 1.87 5.13
CA SER A 187 -7.55 0.64 5.78
C SER A 187 -7.84 0.70 7.28
N ALA A 188 -8.33 -0.39 7.84
CA ALA A 188 -8.37 -0.66 9.26
C ALA A 188 -7.07 -1.31 9.75
N ALA A 189 -6.11 -1.58 8.87
CA ALA A 189 -4.77 -2.06 9.23
C ALA A 189 -3.79 -0.88 9.43
N TYR A 190 -2.77 -1.13 10.25
CA TYR A 190 -1.60 -0.31 10.43
C TYR A 190 -0.36 -1.17 10.24
N ALA A 191 0.62 -0.63 9.53
CA ALA A 191 1.95 -1.18 9.39
C ALA A 191 2.96 -0.02 9.27
N GLY A 192 4.22 -0.31 9.56
CA GLY A 192 5.34 0.64 9.54
C GLY A 192 5.76 1.13 10.92
N VAL A 193 6.57 2.19 10.90
CA VAL A 193 7.12 2.85 12.09
C VAL A 193 6.07 3.69 12.81
N GLY A 194 5.86 3.40 14.09
CA GLY A 194 4.97 4.13 14.98
C GLY A 194 5.70 5.07 15.91
N LEU A 195 4.98 5.54 16.93
CA LEU A 195 5.44 6.54 17.87
C LEU A 195 6.73 6.15 18.61
N PRO A 196 6.97 4.88 19.00
CA PRO A 196 8.21 4.48 19.66
C PRO A 196 9.44 4.72 18.79
N THR A 197 9.48 4.19 17.56
CA THR A 197 10.61 4.40 16.64
C THR A 197 10.74 5.87 16.24
N TRP A 198 9.63 6.57 16.03
CA TRP A 198 9.67 8.00 15.74
C TRP A 198 10.32 8.81 16.86
N LYS A 199 9.89 8.62 18.11
CA LYS A 199 10.46 9.34 19.25
C LYS A 199 11.89 8.93 19.58
N GLY A 200 12.17 7.63 19.51
CA GLY A 200 13.45 7.07 19.96
C GLY A 200 14.58 7.20 18.93
N LYS A 201 14.25 7.16 17.63
CA LYS A 201 15.24 7.13 16.55
C LYS A 201 15.09 8.31 15.59
N ILE A 202 13.91 8.50 15.01
CA ILE A 202 13.73 9.43 13.88
C ILE A 202 13.81 10.90 14.31
N LEU A 203 13.04 11.32 15.32
CA LEU A 203 13.02 12.72 15.76
C LEU A 203 14.39 13.23 16.22
N PRO A 204 15.18 12.49 17.02
CA PRO A 204 16.55 12.91 17.37
C PRO A 204 17.43 13.19 16.16
N ILE A 205 17.34 12.36 15.11
CA ILE A 205 18.11 12.54 13.87
C ILE A 205 17.66 13.82 13.16
N LEU A 206 16.35 13.96 12.96
CA LEU A 206 15.82 15.11 12.24
C LEU A 206 16.15 16.42 13.01
N ASP A 207 16.04 16.40 14.35
CA ASP A 207 16.44 17.51 15.22
C ASP A 207 17.92 17.87 15.10
N ALA A 208 18.80 16.88 14.89
CA ALA A 208 20.24 17.10 14.72
C ALA A 208 20.60 17.72 13.36
N VAL A 209 19.81 17.44 12.30
CA VAL A 209 20.06 17.99 10.95
C VAL A 209 19.24 19.23 10.63
N LYS A 210 18.35 19.68 11.52
CA LYS A 210 17.42 20.80 11.28
C LYS A 210 18.10 22.12 10.90
N ASP A 211 19.33 22.36 11.37
CA ASP A 211 20.07 23.59 11.07
C ASP A 211 20.79 23.52 9.72
N GLN A 212 21.01 22.31 9.20
CA GLN A 212 21.61 22.05 7.88
C GLN A 212 20.55 21.99 6.78
N LEU A 213 19.37 21.48 7.13
CA LEU A 213 18.17 21.65 6.32
C LEU A 213 17.84 23.14 6.39
N SER A 214 17.99 23.87 5.28
CA SER A 214 17.66 25.30 5.15
C SER A 214 16.14 25.57 5.28
N THR A 215 15.47 24.93 6.24
CA THR A 215 14.05 24.99 6.50
C THR A 215 13.82 25.81 7.76
N THR A 216 13.13 26.93 7.64
CA THR A 216 12.69 27.77 8.76
C THR A 216 11.57 27.14 9.60
N LEU A 217 11.26 25.85 9.37
CA LEU A 217 10.12 25.16 9.96
C LEU A 217 10.53 24.40 11.22
N PRO A 218 9.74 24.47 12.31
CA PRO A 218 9.99 23.70 13.51
C PRO A 218 9.81 22.19 13.24
N PRO A 219 10.51 21.29 13.96
CA PRO A 219 10.43 19.83 13.81
C PRO A 219 9.02 19.24 13.87
N VAL A 220 8.11 19.88 14.61
CA VAL A 220 6.69 19.49 14.73
C VAL A 220 5.93 19.66 13.41
N ALA A 221 6.45 20.44 12.46
CA ALA A 221 5.89 20.59 11.13
C ALA A 221 6.16 19.38 10.21
N TRP A 222 7.13 18.51 10.56
CA TRP A 222 7.45 17.37 9.71
C TRP A 222 6.43 16.26 9.78
N MET A 223 5.81 16.00 10.94
CA MET A 223 4.75 15.02 11.04
C MET A 223 3.86 15.27 12.25
N ASP A 224 2.55 15.12 12.07
CA ASP A 224 1.59 15.06 13.17
C ASP A 224 1.77 13.76 13.97
N LEU A 225 2.54 13.81 15.06
CA LEU A 225 2.84 12.67 15.92
C LEU A 225 1.59 12.04 16.55
N THR A 226 0.46 12.75 16.64
CA THR A 226 -0.80 12.19 17.14
C THR A 226 -1.39 11.14 16.20
N ARG A 227 -0.89 11.09 14.96
CA ARG A 227 -1.31 10.14 13.92
C ARG A 227 -0.44 8.90 13.84
N LEU A 228 0.62 8.82 14.64
CA LEU A 228 1.44 7.62 14.75
C LEU A 228 0.80 6.65 15.73
N ALA A 229 0.79 5.37 15.36
CA ALA A 229 0.32 4.33 16.27
C ALA A 229 1.20 4.29 17.53
N PRO A 230 0.66 3.89 18.70
CA PRO A 230 1.45 3.78 19.92
C PRO A 230 2.44 2.60 19.93
N PHE A 231 2.61 1.91 18.79
CA PHE A 231 3.47 0.76 18.58
C PHE A 231 4.06 0.79 17.17
N ASP A 232 5.18 0.13 16.96
CA ASP A 232 5.69 -0.22 15.63
C ASP A 232 4.99 -1.48 15.12
N ALA A 233 4.82 -1.60 13.80
CA ALA A 233 4.14 -2.73 13.16
C ALA A 233 4.81 -3.07 11.83
N GLY A 234 6.02 -3.62 11.90
CA GLY A 234 6.84 -3.93 10.73
C GLY A 234 6.32 -5.09 9.87
N LEU A 235 7.20 -5.63 9.02
CA LEU A 235 6.89 -6.80 8.21
C LEU A 235 6.44 -7.99 9.08
N SER A 236 5.35 -8.64 8.69
CA SER A 236 4.67 -9.72 9.45
C SER A 236 4.14 -9.32 10.85
N ASP A 237 3.98 -8.02 11.10
CA ASP A 237 3.38 -7.48 12.32
C ASP A 237 2.32 -6.40 12.06
N ALA A 238 1.70 -6.38 10.87
CA ALA A 238 0.57 -5.48 10.63
C ALA A 238 -0.55 -5.72 11.67
N ARG A 239 -1.12 -4.64 12.21
CA ARG A 239 -2.09 -4.68 13.31
C ARG A 239 -3.38 -3.97 12.98
N ALA A 240 -4.47 -4.35 13.62
CA ALA A 240 -5.74 -3.63 13.52
C ALA A 240 -5.64 -2.25 14.20
N LYS A 241 -6.08 -1.18 13.53
CA LYS A 241 -6.19 0.17 14.10
C LYS A 241 -7.41 0.34 14.96
N VAL A 242 -8.48 -0.35 14.60
CA VAL A 242 -9.82 -0.25 15.20
C VAL A 242 -10.32 -1.65 15.49
N ASN A 243 -11.38 -1.75 16.29
CA ASN A 243 -12.09 -3.01 16.40
C ASN A 243 -12.76 -3.33 15.05
N VAL A 244 -12.58 -4.55 14.55
CA VAL A 244 -13.15 -5.01 13.29
C VAL A 244 -14.08 -6.19 13.58
N GLN A 245 -15.31 -6.16 13.07
CA GLN A 245 -16.25 -7.27 13.26
C GLN A 245 -15.97 -8.38 12.25
N LYS A 246 -16.32 -9.61 12.60
CA LYS A 246 -16.29 -10.73 11.67
C LYS A 246 -17.05 -10.42 10.38
N GLY A 247 -16.37 -10.59 9.25
CA GLY A 247 -16.92 -10.35 7.92
C GLY A 247 -16.71 -8.94 7.38
N ASP A 248 -16.27 -7.99 8.21
CA ASP A 248 -15.94 -6.65 7.76
C ASP A 248 -14.67 -6.63 6.91
N HIS A 249 -14.61 -5.66 6.00
CA HIS A 249 -13.41 -5.35 5.23
C HIS A 249 -12.39 -4.64 6.12
N ILE A 250 -11.17 -5.17 6.15
CA ILE A 250 -10.03 -4.55 6.82
C ILE A 250 -9.30 -3.62 5.85
N GLU A 251 -9.04 -4.09 4.64
CA GLU A 251 -8.31 -3.32 3.65
C GLU A 251 -8.67 -3.77 2.23
N GLN A 252 -8.62 -2.83 1.29
CA GLN A 252 -8.62 -3.11 -0.13
C GLN A 252 -7.35 -2.50 -0.73
N SER A 253 -6.57 -3.31 -1.43
CA SER A 253 -5.31 -2.89 -2.07
C SER A 253 -5.12 -3.56 -3.42
N LEU A 254 -3.94 -3.38 -4.02
CA LEU A 254 -3.61 -3.89 -5.35
C LEU A 254 -2.47 -4.89 -5.26
N GLY A 255 -2.67 -5.99 -5.97
CA GLY A 255 -1.66 -7.02 -6.20
C GLY A 255 -1.21 -7.00 -7.65
N LEU A 256 0.08 -6.76 -7.89
CA LEU A 256 0.65 -6.94 -9.21
C LEU A 256 0.78 -8.42 -9.52
N VAL A 257 0.44 -8.80 -10.75
CA VAL A 257 0.58 -10.18 -11.22
C VAL A 257 1.85 -10.30 -12.03
N LEU A 258 2.78 -11.08 -11.51
CA LEU A 258 4.15 -11.25 -11.99
C LEU A 258 4.41 -12.73 -12.32
N SER A 259 5.44 -12.98 -13.13
CA SER A 259 5.97 -14.33 -13.30
C SER A 259 6.73 -14.72 -12.04
N ARG A 260 6.55 -15.96 -11.59
CA ARG A 260 7.32 -16.58 -10.52
C ARG A 260 8.81 -16.40 -10.72
N ASN A 261 9.30 -16.54 -11.95
CA ASN A 261 10.72 -16.41 -12.29
C ASN A 261 11.28 -14.99 -12.10
N ARG A 262 10.41 -13.97 -12.00
CA ARG A 262 10.81 -12.58 -11.71
C ARG A 262 10.89 -12.28 -10.22
N VAL A 263 10.24 -13.09 -9.40
CA VAL A 263 10.16 -12.89 -7.94
C VAL A 263 11.11 -13.85 -7.22
N ARG A 264 11.24 -15.07 -7.73
CA ARG A 264 12.10 -16.12 -7.16
C ARG A 264 13.55 -15.68 -7.06
N GLY A 265 14.18 -16.01 -5.93
CA GLY A 265 15.59 -15.67 -5.68
C GLY A 265 15.83 -14.17 -5.52
N THR A 266 14.79 -13.41 -5.15
CA THR A 266 14.90 -11.99 -4.79
C THR A 266 14.32 -11.78 -3.38
N PRO A 267 14.64 -10.65 -2.72
CA PRO A 267 14.02 -10.28 -1.45
C PRO A 267 12.49 -10.09 -1.50
N LEU A 268 11.87 -10.05 -2.69
CA LEU A 268 10.40 -9.97 -2.83
C LEU A 268 9.69 -11.30 -2.50
N GLY A 269 10.38 -12.43 -2.62
CA GLY A 269 9.79 -13.76 -2.48
C GLY A 269 9.00 -13.99 -1.19
N PRO A 270 9.52 -13.60 -0.01
CA PRO A 270 8.80 -13.78 1.25
C PRO A 270 7.58 -12.87 1.44
N ILE A 271 7.31 -11.95 0.53
CA ILE A 271 6.14 -11.05 0.56
C ILE A 271 5.12 -11.46 -0.52
N ALA A 272 5.60 -12.09 -1.59
CA ALA A 272 4.75 -12.53 -2.69
C ALA A 272 3.87 -13.73 -2.32
N PHE A 273 2.69 -13.79 -2.95
CA PHE A 273 1.79 -14.92 -2.88
C PHE A 273 2.01 -15.78 -4.11
N TYR A 274 2.80 -16.85 -3.95
CA TYR A 274 3.01 -17.83 -5.00
C TYR A 274 1.76 -18.68 -5.22
N TRP A 275 1.61 -19.20 -6.44
CA TRP A 275 0.52 -20.09 -6.81
C TRP A 275 0.30 -21.21 -5.79
N GLU A 276 1.35 -21.92 -5.38
CA GLU A 276 1.28 -23.02 -4.41
C GLU A 276 0.79 -22.61 -3.00
N ASN A 277 0.92 -21.33 -2.62
CA ASN A 277 0.47 -20.84 -1.31
C ASN A 277 -1.01 -20.38 -1.32
N LEU A 278 -1.55 -20.11 -2.52
CA LEU A 278 -2.92 -19.67 -2.71
C LEU A 278 -3.92 -20.80 -2.44
N LYS A 279 -5.14 -20.43 -2.04
CA LYS A 279 -6.22 -21.39 -1.79
C LYS A 279 -6.90 -21.81 -3.09
N ILE A 280 -7.66 -22.91 -3.01
CA ILE A 280 -8.37 -23.46 -4.18
C ILE A 280 -9.34 -22.47 -4.83
N ASP A 281 -10.01 -21.64 -4.03
CA ASP A 281 -10.90 -20.59 -4.52
C ASP A 281 -10.13 -19.44 -5.19
N HIS A 282 -8.93 -19.12 -4.70
CA HIS A 282 -8.02 -18.18 -5.38
C HIS A 282 -7.55 -18.72 -6.73
N HIS A 283 -7.15 -20.00 -6.81
CA HIS A 283 -6.77 -20.64 -8.07
C HIS A 283 -7.89 -20.56 -9.09
N GLN A 284 -9.10 -20.99 -8.69
CA GLN A 284 -10.26 -20.97 -9.58
C GLN A 284 -10.58 -19.56 -10.05
N HIS A 285 -10.46 -18.56 -9.17
CA HIS A 285 -10.68 -17.17 -9.54
C HIS A 285 -9.65 -16.69 -10.57
N LEU A 286 -8.36 -16.93 -10.33
CA LEU A 286 -7.28 -16.51 -11.23
C LEU A 286 -7.34 -17.21 -12.59
N ILE A 287 -7.66 -18.51 -12.62
CA ILE A 287 -7.94 -19.26 -13.85
C ILE A 287 -9.06 -18.56 -14.62
N ASN A 288 -10.20 -18.31 -13.96
CA ASN A 288 -11.32 -17.63 -14.59
C ASN A 288 -10.95 -16.22 -15.08
N LEU A 289 -10.12 -15.47 -14.36
CA LEU A 289 -9.68 -14.15 -14.81
C LEU A 289 -8.80 -14.27 -16.06
N ARG A 290 -7.85 -15.19 -16.08
CA ARG A 290 -6.94 -15.40 -17.21
C ARG A 290 -7.69 -15.89 -18.45
N ASP A 291 -8.48 -16.97 -18.33
CA ASP A 291 -9.22 -17.58 -19.43
C ASP A 291 -10.23 -16.64 -20.08
N ASN A 292 -10.84 -15.74 -19.30
CA ASN A 292 -11.80 -14.75 -19.81
C ASN A 292 -11.14 -13.43 -20.27
N ALA A 293 -9.81 -13.37 -20.40
CA ALA A 293 -9.07 -12.13 -20.71
C ALA A 293 -9.48 -10.96 -19.79
N LYS A 294 -9.60 -11.25 -18.49
CA LYS A 294 -9.89 -10.30 -17.41
C LYS A 294 -8.74 -10.12 -16.43
N LEU A 295 -7.68 -10.92 -16.56
CA LEU A 295 -6.42 -10.71 -15.89
C LEU A 295 -5.61 -9.70 -16.70
N ILE A 296 -5.49 -8.48 -16.19
CA ILE A 296 -4.71 -7.43 -16.87
C ILE A 296 -3.24 -7.70 -16.54
N LEU A 297 -2.50 -8.21 -17.51
CA LEU A 297 -1.05 -8.38 -17.42
C LEU A 297 -0.41 -7.25 -18.22
N GLN A 298 0.57 -6.57 -17.64
CA GLN A 298 1.36 -5.58 -18.37
C GLN A 298 2.76 -6.15 -18.57
N TYR A 299 3.24 -6.01 -19.80
CA TYR A 299 4.65 -5.91 -20.14
C TYR A 299 5.62 -6.89 -19.46
N GLN A 300 6.01 -7.92 -20.22
CA GLN A 300 7.04 -8.89 -19.85
C GLN A 300 8.08 -9.02 -20.98
N GLY A 301 8.42 -7.91 -21.66
CA GLY A 301 9.24 -7.84 -22.88
C GLY A 301 10.24 -6.68 -22.91
N HIS A 302 10.75 -6.26 -24.08
CA HIS A 302 11.67 -5.12 -24.25
C HIS A 302 10.93 -3.77 -24.37
N ASP A 303 11.57 -2.65 -23.98
CA ASP A 303 10.91 -1.35 -23.64
C ASP A 303 10.14 -0.69 -24.79
N THR A 304 10.22 -1.25 -25.99
CA THR A 304 9.54 -0.76 -27.19
C THR A 304 8.16 -1.41 -27.41
N GLU A 305 7.81 -2.47 -26.68
CA GLU A 305 6.58 -3.25 -26.88
C GLU A 305 5.59 -3.08 -25.72
N TRP A 306 5.20 -1.84 -25.38
CA TRP A 306 4.24 -1.47 -24.29
C TRP A 306 2.82 -2.05 -24.46
N GLN A 307 2.72 -3.36 -24.65
CA GLN A 307 1.52 -4.14 -24.85
C GLN A 307 1.32 -5.07 -23.65
N ALA A 308 0.06 -5.30 -23.32
CA ALA A 308 -0.34 -6.35 -22.39
C ALA A 308 -0.07 -7.70 -23.06
N VAL A 309 0.99 -8.40 -22.62
CA VAL A 309 1.34 -9.72 -23.13
C VAL A 309 1.31 -10.71 -21.98
N ASP A 310 0.50 -11.75 -22.11
CA ASP A 310 0.55 -12.93 -21.24
C ASP A 310 1.65 -13.86 -21.74
N ARG A 311 2.80 -13.89 -21.03
CA ARG A 311 3.91 -14.81 -21.33
C ARG A 311 3.99 -15.98 -20.34
N PHE A 312 2.98 -16.17 -19.49
CA PHE A 312 3.03 -17.26 -18.52
C PHE A 312 2.87 -18.61 -19.23
N VAL A 313 3.79 -19.53 -19.00
CA VAL A 313 3.73 -20.88 -19.56
C VAL A 313 2.60 -21.69 -18.93
N GLY A 314 2.31 -21.43 -17.65
CA GLY A 314 1.26 -22.11 -16.90
C GLY A 314 0.77 -21.29 -15.71
N TYR A 315 -0.32 -21.74 -15.08
CA TYR A 315 -0.89 -21.07 -13.91
C TYR A 315 0.07 -21.05 -12.71
N SER A 316 0.93 -22.06 -12.59
CA SER A 316 1.97 -22.13 -11.56
C SER A 316 3.01 -21.00 -11.63
N GLU A 317 3.07 -20.25 -12.74
CA GLU A 317 3.92 -19.07 -12.84
C GLU A 317 3.26 -17.81 -12.30
N ILE A 318 1.95 -17.82 -12.04
CA ILE A 318 1.24 -16.67 -11.50
C ILE A 318 1.71 -16.43 -10.06
N THR A 319 2.29 -15.26 -9.84
CA THR A 319 2.68 -14.77 -8.53
C THR A 319 2.03 -13.41 -8.30
N ILE A 320 1.42 -13.21 -7.13
CA ILE A 320 0.81 -11.93 -6.78
C ILE A 320 1.74 -11.22 -5.79
N LEU A 321 2.20 -10.03 -6.15
CA LEU A 321 2.91 -9.14 -5.25
C LEU A 321 1.95 -8.08 -4.68
N PRO A 322 1.58 -8.13 -3.39
CA PRO A 322 0.75 -7.11 -2.75
C PRO A 322 1.55 -5.82 -2.54
N ILE A 323 1.69 -5.03 -3.61
CA ILE A 323 2.56 -3.84 -3.64
C ILE A 323 1.90 -2.60 -3.01
N SER A 324 0.61 -2.64 -2.66
CA SER A 324 -0.02 -1.58 -1.89
C SER A 324 -0.73 -1.99 -0.61
N GLY A 325 -0.97 -0.97 0.19
CA GLY A 325 -1.56 -1.06 1.51
C GLY A 325 -0.67 -1.81 2.48
N SER A 326 -1.31 -2.47 3.43
CA SER A 326 -0.71 -3.26 4.48
C SER A 326 -0.77 -4.77 4.23
N ILE A 327 -1.52 -5.25 3.22
CA ILE A 327 -1.71 -6.69 2.97
C ILE A 327 -0.38 -7.45 2.87
N GLY A 328 0.64 -6.89 2.20
CA GLY A 328 1.96 -7.52 2.09
C GLY A 328 2.73 -7.66 3.40
N MET A 329 2.31 -6.94 4.45
CA MET A 329 2.94 -6.96 5.78
C MET A 329 2.11 -7.74 6.82
N VAL A 330 0.97 -8.29 6.42
CA VAL A 330 0.15 -9.16 7.29
C VAL A 330 0.86 -10.50 7.47
N ARG A 331 0.90 -11.01 8.70
CA ARG A 331 1.55 -12.28 9.01
C ARG A 331 0.86 -13.44 8.30
N ARG A 332 1.61 -14.22 7.53
CA ARG A 332 1.11 -15.43 6.86
C ARG A 332 1.23 -16.63 7.80
N VAL A 333 0.11 -17.31 8.09
CA VAL A 333 0.05 -18.43 9.06
C VAL A 333 -0.59 -19.70 8.50
N GLY A 334 -0.97 -19.72 7.21
CA GLY A 334 -1.56 -20.90 6.60
C GLY A 334 -2.98 -21.19 7.11
N ASN A 335 -3.20 -22.36 7.71
CA ASN A 335 -4.53 -22.79 8.16
C ASN A 335 -4.74 -22.63 9.67
N GLU A 336 -3.74 -22.18 10.42
CA GLU A 336 -3.74 -22.15 11.89
C GLU A 336 -3.87 -20.71 12.40
N ASP A 337 -4.70 -20.51 13.42
CA ASP A 337 -4.84 -19.25 14.20
C ASP A 337 -4.89 -17.94 13.38
N TYR A 338 -5.54 -17.98 12.20
CA TYR A 338 -5.75 -16.80 11.37
C TYR A 338 -7.00 -16.01 11.83
N ASN A 339 -6.94 -14.69 11.69
CA ASN A 339 -8.07 -13.80 11.96
C ASN A 339 -8.50 -13.01 10.70
N CYS A 340 -7.78 -13.17 9.60
CA CYS A 340 -8.06 -12.55 8.32
C CYS A 340 -8.01 -13.57 7.18
N LYS A 341 -8.78 -13.32 6.12
CA LYS A 341 -8.68 -14.05 4.86
C LYS A 341 -8.44 -13.12 3.68
N LEU A 342 -7.76 -13.63 2.66
CA LEU A 342 -7.58 -12.95 1.38
C LEU A 342 -8.76 -13.25 0.46
N ILE A 343 -9.26 -12.22 -0.23
CA ILE A 343 -10.13 -12.35 -1.39
C ILE A 343 -9.44 -11.66 -2.57
N ILE A 344 -9.46 -12.31 -3.72
CA ILE A 344 -8.92 -11.78 -4.98
C ILE A 344 -10.09 -11.41 -5.88
N ARG A 345 -10.04 -10.22 -6.48
CA ARG A 345 -11.04 -9.73 -7.43
C ARG A 345 -10.38 -9.29 -8.74
N SER A 346 -11.16 -9.29 -9.82
CA SER A 346 -10.76 -8.65 -11.07
C SER A 346 -10.57 -7.15 -10.88
N ASN A 347 -9.55 -6.61 -11.54
CA ASN A 347 -9.37 -5.17 -11.69
C ASN A 347 -10.05 -4.61 -12.96
N LYS A 348 -10.72 -5.43 -13.80
CA LYS A 348 -11.20 -5.03 -15.14
C LYS A 348 -12.24 -3.91 -15.16
N ASN A 349 -12.91 -3.64 -14.03
CA ASN A 349 -13.77 -2.46 -13.93
C ASN A 349 -12.98 -1.14 -13.99
N HIS A 350 -11.66 -1.22 -13.96
CA HIS A 350 -10.71 -0.14 -14.08
C HIS A 350 -9.80 -0.46 -15.28
N ASN A 351 -9.98 0.22 -16.42
CA ASN A 351 -9.28 -0.11 -17.67
C ASN A 351 -7.74 0.06 -17.64
N THR A 352 -7.11 0.52 -16.56
CA THR A 352 -5.68 0.89 -16.57
C THR A 352 -4.80 0.29 -15.48
N ASN A 353 -5.31 -0.56 -14.58
CA ASN A 353 -4.47 -1.14 -13.54
C ASN A 353 -4.16 -2.61 -13.75
N VAL A 354 -2.87 -2.88 -13.75
CA VAL A 354 -2.31 -4.22 -13.85
C VAL A 354 -2.63 -5.03 -12.60
N GLY A 355 -2.83 -6.32 -12.81
CA GLY A 355 -2.98 -7.29 -11.74
C GLY A 355 -4.41 -7.43 -11.25
N VAL A 356 -4.56 -7.49 -9.92
CA VAL A 356 -5.79 -7.84 -9.23
C VAL A 356 -6.05 -6.92 -8.04
N THR A 357 -7.31 -6.79 -7.67
CA THR A 357 -7.68 -6.16 -6.40
C THR A 357 -7.64 -7.21 -5.31
N LEU A 358 -6.98 -6.88 -4.20
CA LEU A 358 -6.87 -7.71 -3.01
C LEU A 358 -7.76 -7.12 -1.92
N GLU A 359 -8.57 -7.96 -1.29
CA GLU A 359 -9.41 -7.60 -0.15
C GLU A 359 -9.00 -8.45 1.05
N LEU A 360 -8.72 -7.79 2.17
CA LEU A 360 -8.48 -8.43 3.46
C LEU A 360 -9.76 -8.36 4.27
N VAL A 361 -10.30 -9.51 4.67
CA VAL A 361 -11.59 -9.61 5.37
C VAL A 361 -11.42 -10.34 6.70
N ALA A 362 -12.01 -9.80 7.77
CA ALA A 362 -11.96 -10.41 9.10
C ALA A 362 -12.73 -11.74 9.13
N THR A 363 -12.14 -12.79 9.71
CA THR A 363 -12.78 -14.11 9.86
C THR A 363 -13.39 -14.34 11.25
N ARG A 364 -13.04 -13.46 12.19
CA ARG A 364 -13.59 -13.31 13.52
C ARG A 364 -13.52 -11.85 13.94
N ASP A 365 -14.06 -11.50 15.10
CA ASP A 365 -13.85 -10.17 15.65
C ASP A 365 -12.37 -9.99 16.01
N ILE A 366 -11.84 -8.81 15.72
CA ILE A 366 -10.44 -8.43 15.90
C ILE A 366 -10.40 -7.17 16.76
N ALA A 367 -9.65 -7.20 17.86
CA ALA A 367 -9.50 -6.03 18.71
C ALA A 367 -8.47 -5.05 18.12
N ALA A 368 -8.64 -3.75 18.39
CA ALA A 368 -7.62 -2.76 18.06
C ALA A 368 -6.26 -3.12 18.71
N GLY A 369 -5.18 -3.04 17.94
CA GLY A 369 -3.81 -3.41 18.32
C GLY A 369 -3.46 -4.89 18.12
N GLU A 370 -4.46 -5.74 17.84
CA GLU A 370 -4.25 -7.16 17.57
C GLU A 370 -3.50 -7.37 16.24
N VAL A 371 -2.57 -8.33 16.22
CA VAL A 371 -1.81 -8.69 15.02
C VAL A 371 -2.72 -9.36 13.99
N LEU A 372 -2.67 -8.89 12.75
CA LEU A 372 -3.38 -9.46 11.63
C LEU A 372 -2.64 -10.71 11.13
N ARG A 373 -3.38 -11.81 11.00
CA ARG A 373 -2.89 -13.11 10.59
C ARG A 373 -3.71 -13.62 9.42
N LEU A 374 -3.06 -13.75 8.28
CA LEU A 374 -3.63 -14.13 7.01
C LEU A 374 -3.63 -15.65 6.85
N ASN A 375 -4.76 -16.18 6.39
CA ASN A 375 -4.92 -17.59 6.08
C ASN A 375 -4.15 -18.08 4.83
N ILE A 376 -3.03 -17.47 4.48
CA ILE A 376 -2.13 -17.87 3.38
C ILE A 376 -0.85 -18.41 4.01
N ALA A 377 -0.29 -19.48 3.46
CA ALA A 377 0.97 -20.03 3.96
C ALA A 377 2.14 -19.07 3.66
N PRO A 378 3.15 -18.99 4.53
CA PRO A 378 4.41 -18.30 4.21
C PRO A 378 5.09 -18.94 2.99
N SER A 379 6.07 -18.23 2.41
CA SER A 379 6.93 -18.83 1.38
C SER A 379 7.71 -19.99 2.01
N GLU A 380 7.95 -21.05 1.24
CA GLU A 380 8.73 -22.22 1.67
C GLU A 380 10.23 -22.08 1.30
N PHE A 381 10.62 -20.99 0.64
CA PHE A 381 11.97 -20.80 0.11
C PHE A 381 12.84 -20.04 1.09
N ARG A 382 13.64 -20.80 1.86
CA ARG A 382 14.54 -20.27 2.89
C ARG A 382 15.52 -19.23 2.35
N GLU A 383 16.08 -19.46 1.16
CA GLU A 383 17.08 -18.57 0.55
C GLU A 383 16.52 -17.16 0.30
N GLU A 384 15.21 -17.06 0.01
CA GLU A 384 14.56 -15.77 -0.20
C GLU A 384 14.37 -15.00 1.11
N TYR A 385 14.14 -15.71 2.22
CA TYR A 385 14.10 -15.12 3.55
C TYR A 385 15.48 -14.65 4.00
N GLU A 386 16.56 -15.36 3.64
CA GLU A 386 17.93 -14.92 3.91
C GLU A 386 18.25 -13.62 3.15
N LEU A 387 17.92 -13.54 1.86
CA LEU A 387 18.07 -12.31 1.07
C LEU A 387 17.27 -11.13 1.66
N LEU A 388 16.05 -11.40 2.11
CA LEU A 388 15.21 -10.38 2.74
C LEU A 388 15.77 -9.95 4.10
N HIS A 389 16.28 -10.89 4.91
CA HIS A 389 16.91 -10.59 6.19
C HIS A 389 18.13 -9.68 6.01
N GLU A 390 19.00 -9.99 5.04
CA GLU A 390 20.15 -9.14 4.69
C GLU A 390 19.73 -7.71 4.33
N GLU A 391 18.68 -7.54 3.52
CA GLU A 391 18.17 -6.21 3.18
C GLU A 391 17.54 -5.48 4.38
N MET A 392 16.94 -6.21 5.30
CA MET A 392 16.32 -5.64 6.50
C MET A 392 17.35 -5.18 7.51
N GLU A 393 18.40 -5.97 7.75
CA GLU A 393 19.56 -5.56 8.55
C GLU A 393 20.25 -4.34 7.92
N ALA A 394 20.48 -4.35 6.60
CA ALA A 394 21.12 -3.24 5.90
C ALA A 394 20.28 -1.96 5.85
N SER A 395 18.96 -2.05 6.01
CA SER A 395 18.06 -0.89 6.00
C SER A 395 17.60 -0.45 7.40
N GLY A 396 17.73 -1.30 8.42
CA GLY A 396 17.23 -1.04 9.76
C GLY A 396 15.69 -0.92 9.84
N GLN A 397 14.97 -1.46 8.85
CA GLN A 397 13.51 -1.41 8.82
C GLN A 397 12.90 -2.31 9.91
N PRO A 398 11.80 -1.88 10.56
CA PRO A 398 11.19 -2.68 11.61
C PRO A 398 10.54 -3.95 11.05
N HIS A 399 10.59 -5.02 11.84
CA HIS A 399 9.94 -6.29 11.52
C HIS A 399 9.61 -7.11 12.76
N HIS A 400 8.72 -8.09 12.58
CA HIS A 400 8.48 -9.04 13.64
C HIS A 400 9.74 -9.88 13.90
N PRO A 401 10.18 -10.08 15.15
CA PRO A 401 11.36 -10.90 15.44
C PRO A 401 11.25 -12.31 14.89
N SER A 402 10.07 -12.92 14.99
CA SER A 402 9.87 -14.31 14.61
C SER A 402 9.77 -14.58 13.11
N ILE A 403 9.88 -13.55 12.25
CA ILE A 403 9.73 -13.75 10.80
C ILE A 403 10.88 -14.62 10.24
N PHE A 404 12.01 -14.65 10.93
CA PHE A 404 13.21 -15.40 10.55
C PHE A 404 13.48 -16.61 11.45
N ASP A 405 12.64 -16.88 12.45
CA ASP A 405 12.84 -18.04 13.36
C ASP A 405 12.87 -19.37 12.62
N ALA A 406 12.10 -19.50 11.53
CA ALA A 406 12.06 -20.69 10.69
C ALA A 406 13.37 -20.92 9.91
N ILE A 407 14.18 -19.88 9.69
CA ILE A 407 15.54 -20.04 9.13
C ILE A 407 16.44 -20.76 10.14
N HIS A 408 16.24 -20.48 11.44
CA HIS A 408 17.14 -20.89 12.51
C HIS A 408 16.81 -22.24 13.15
N SER A 409 15.59 -22.78 12.95
CA SER A 409 15.12 -23.97 13.68
C SER A 409 15.64 -25.33 13.18
N GLU A 410 16.36 -25.40 12.06
CA GLU A 410 16.90 -26.67 11.50
C GLU A 410 18.43 -26.81 11.62
N GLU A 411 19.12 -25.87 12.28
CA GLU A 411 20.56 -25.96 12.56
C GLU A 411 20.91 -26.58 13.92
N LEU A 412 19.90 -27.11 14.63
CA LEU A 412 20.00 -27.85 15.89
C LEU A 412 19.52 -29.29 15.71
#